data_AF-A0A952G841-F1
#
_entry.id   AF-A0A952G841-F1
#
_cell.length_a   1.000
_cell.length_b   1.000
_cell.length_c   1.000
_cell.angle_alpha   90.00
_cell.angle_beta   90.00
_cell.angle_gamma   90.00
#
_symmetry.space_group_name_H-M   'P 1'
#
loop_
_entity.id
_entity.type
_entity.pdbx_description
1 polymer ?
#
loop_
_entity_poly.entity_id
_entity_poly.type
_entity_poly.pdbx_seq_one_letter_code
_entity_poly.pdbx_strand_id
1 'polypeptide(L)'
;MSIALASHPTILFATIFAGVLLIYAEANRPGSIVPGCFGLLLVLAPLPALLTPPVRLASAGLLSAGFALCVLQAWIPVRWLATAVGVAGMSAGIARFYDRWVQPNPIAGFLLSGILGVTTSYLATVALRARRTKRLTIH
;
A
#
# COMPACT_ATOMS: atom_id res chain seq x y z
N MET A 1 0.07 7.29 28.16
CA MET A 1 1.21 7.48 27.22
C MET A 1 1.12 6.60 25.97
N SER A 2 0.28 5.55 25.93
CA SER A 2 0.14 4.63 24.78
C SER A 2 -0.71 5.16 23.62
N ILE A 3 -1.75 5.95 23.89
CA ILE A 3 -2.72 6.39 22.87
C ILE A 3 -2.13 7.47 21.93
N ALA A 4 -1.28 8.35 22.47
CA ALA A 4 -0.63 9.42 21.72
C ALA A 4 0.35 8.90 20.65
N LEU A 5 1.03 7.78 20.92
CA LEU A 5 1.89 7.10 19.94
C LEU A 5 1.07 6.50 18.81
N ALA A 6 -0.05 5.85 19.12
CA ALA A 6 -0.93 5.24 18.11
C ALA A 6 -1.53 6.29 17.14
N SER A 7 -1.76 7.51 17.60
CA SER A 7 -2.26 8.61 16.76
C SER A 7 -1.20 9.29 15.88
N HIS A 8 0.09 8.95 16.02
CA HIS A 8 1.13 9.58 15.20
C HIS A 8 0.98 9.17 13.73
N PRO A 9 0.99 10.11 12.76
CA PRO A 9 0.65 9.82 11.38
C PRO A 9 1.56 8.77 10.73
N THR A 10 2.86 8.79 11.01
CA THR A 10 3.79 7.73 10.57
C THR A 10 3.36 6.34 11.03
N ILE A 11 2.86 6.22 12.27
CA ILE A 11 2.43 4.94 12.84
C ILE A 11 1.12 4.52 12.19
N LEU A 12 0.16 5.44 12.01
CA LEU A 12 -1.09 5.16 11.29
C LEU A 12 -0.82 4.59 9.89
N PHE A 13 0.07 5.23 9.11
CA PHE A 13 0.46 4.70 7.80
C PHE A 13 1.16 3.35 7.89
N ALA A 14 2.10 3.18 8.83
CA ALA A 14 2.78 1.90 9.03
C ALA A 14 1.80 0.77 9.37
N THR A 15 0.79 1.04 10.20
CA THR A 15 -0.26 0.08 10.57
C THR A 15 -1.10 -0.31 9.35
N ILE A 16 -1.53 0.65 8.53
CA ILE A 16 -2.26 0.36 7.29
C ILE A 16 -1.40 -0.50 6.35
N PHE A 17 -0.15 -0.12 6.13
CA PHE A 17 0.75 -0.82 5.23
C PHE A 17 1.06 -2.25 5.70
N ALA A 18 1.28 -2.44 7.01
CA ALA A 18 1.40 -3.75 7.62
C ALA A 18 0.14 -4.59 7.42
N GLY A 19 -1.04 -3.98 7.56
CA GLY A 19 -2.32 -4.63 7.29
C GLY A 19 -2.45 -5.13 5.85
N VAL A 20 -2.08 -4.29 4.88
CA VAL A 20 -2.07 -4.69 3.45
C VAL A 20 -1.09 -5.85 3.20
N LEU A 21 0.09 -5.83 3.81
CA LEU A 21 1.06 -6.92 3.68
C LEU A 21 0.55 -8.24 4.30
N LEU A 22 -0.22 -8.18 5.38
CA LEU A 22 -0.89 -9.35 5.98
C LEU A 22 -1.95 -9.92 5.04
N ILE A 23 -2.73 -9.07 4.37
CA ILE A 23 -3.68 -9.50 3.33
C ILE A 23 -2.92 -10.17 2.17
N TYR A 24 -1.78 -9.62 1.76
CA TYR A 24 -0.93 -10.28 0.76
C TYR A 24 -0.39 -11.63 1.25
N ALA A 25 -0.10 -11.77 2.54
CA ALA A 25 0.37 -13.04 3.10
C ALA A 25 -0.72 -14.13 3.04
N GLU A 26 -1.99 -13.81 3.31
CA GLU A 26 -3.12 -14.71 3.08
C GLU A 26 -3.24 -15.09 1.60
N ALA A 27 -3.19 -14.11 0.71
CA ALA A 27 -3.35 -14.35 -0.73
C ALA A 27 -2.30 -15.31 -1.31
N ASN A 28 -1.15 -15.46 -0.65
CA ASN A 28 -0.09 -16.40 -1.05
C ASN A 28 -0.21 -17.79 -0.40
N ARG A 29 -1.07 -17.99 0.59
CA ARG A 29 -1.26 -19.28 1.29
C ARG A 29 -2.73 -19.69 1.30
N PRO A 30 -3.17 -20.54 0.35
CA PRO A 30 -4.56 -20.97 0.30
C PRO A 30 -4.96 -21.67 1.61
N GLY A 31 -6.09 -21.24 2.20
CA GLY A 31 -6.65 -21.82 3.43
C GLY A 31 -6.31 -21.10 4.74
N SER A 32 -5.53 -20.01 4.71
CA SER A 32 -5.16 -19.26 5.94
C SER A 32 -5.97 -17.98 6.11
N ILE A 33 -7.10 -18.04 6.82
CA ILE A 33 -8.02 -16.90 7.01
C ILE A 33 -7.49 -15.87 8.03
N VAL A 34 -6.80 -16.36 9.06
CA VAL A 34 -6.31 -15.55 10.19
C VAL A 34 -5.50 -14.31 9.75
N PRO A 35 -4.44 -14.42 8.91
CA PRO A 35 -3.68 -13.24 8.50
C PRO A 35 -4.53 -12.22 7.74
N GLY A 36 -5.51 -12.67 6.96
CA GLY A 36 -6.46 -11.81 6.25
C GLY A 36 -7.29 -10.93 7.16
N CYS A 37 -7.94 -11.56 8.14
CA CYS A 37 -8.79 -10.86 9.09
C CYS A 37 -8.00 -9.82 9.91
N PHE A 38 -6.82 -10.21 10.41
CA PHE A 38 -5.95 -9.28 11.12
C PHE A 38 -5.46 -8.14 10.21
N GLY A 39 -5.12 -8.47 8.96
CA GLY A 39 -4.74 -7.47 7.96
C GLY A 39 -5.84 -6.45 7.72
N LEU A 40 -7.08 -6.90 7.54
CA LEU A 40 -8.24 -6.03 7.36
C LEU A 40 -8.49 -5.14 8.58
N LEU A 41 -8.40 -5.69 9.79
CA LEU A 41 -8.53 -4.91 11.03
C LEU A 41 -7.45 -3.83 11.13
N LEU A 42 -6.20 -4.14 10.77
CA LEU A 42 -5.09 -3.18 10.78
C LEU A 42 -5.23 -2.10 9.70
N VAL A 43 -5.85 -2.40 8.57
CA VAL A 43 -6.17 -1.39 7.54
C VAL A 43 -7.29 -0.46 8.03
N LEU A 44 -8.35 -1.00 8.65
CA LEU A 44 -9.54 -0.23 9.01
C LEU A 44 -9.38 0.56 10.31
N ALA A 45 -8.75 0.00 11.34
CA ALA A 45 -8.62 0.61 12.65
C ALA A 45 -8.01 2.04 12.67
N PRO A 46 -6.96 2.37 11.90
CA PRO A 46 -6.37 3.70 11.89
C PRO A 46 -7.11 4.71 11.00
N LEU A 47 -8.06 4.30 10.13
CA LEU A 47 -8.73 5.20 9.20
C LEU A 47 -9.47 6.37 9.89
N PRO A 48 -10.23 6.17 10.98
CA PRO A 48 -10.91 7.29 11.64
C PRO A 48 -9.91 8.33 12.15
N ALA A 49 -8.79 7.88 12.75
CA ALA A 49 -7.73 8.76 13.23
C ALA A 49 -7.00 9.47 12.09
N LEU A 50 -6.85 8.82 10.93
CA LEU A 50 -6.20 9.38 9.75
C LEU A 50 -7.08 10.46 9.06
N LEU A 51 -8.40 10.34 9.17
CA LEU A 51 -9.38 11.23 8.54
C LEU A 51 -9.88 12.36 9.47
N THR A 52 -9.53 12.32 10.75
CA THR A 52 -9.89 13.38 11.72
C THR A 52 -9.21 14.72 11.42
N PRO A 53 -7.91 14.77 11.05
CA PRO A 53 -7.24 16.03 10.72
C PRO A 53 -7.64 16.52 9.32
N PRO A 54 -7.37 17.79 8.97
CA PRO A 54 -7.60 18.29 7.62
C PRO A 54 -6.68 17.55 6.63
N VAL A 55 -7.27 16.62 5.88
CA VAL A 55 -6.60 15.80 4.86
C VAL A 55 -6.65 16.47 3.50
N ARG A 56 -5.52 16.42 2.78
CA ARG A 56 -5.47 16.87 1.40
C ARG A 56 -5.96 15.76 0.48
N LEU A 57 -7.14 15.94 -0.14
CA LEU A 57 -7.66 15.00 -1.13
C LEU A 57 -6.67 14.74 -2.27
N ALA A 58 -5.92 15.76 -2.70
CA ALA A 58 -4.88 15.60 -3.73
C ALA A 58 -3.81 14.58 -3.31
N SER A 59 -3.43 14.56 -2.03
CA SER A 59 -2.42 13.63 -1.49
C SER A 59 -2.97 12.20 -1.36
N ALA A 60 -4.24 12.05 -0.96
CA ALA A 60 -4.93 10.76 -0.97
C ALA A 60 -5.07 10.21 -2.40
N GLY A 61 -5.43 11.07 -3.35
CA GLY A 61 -5.45 10.76 -4.78
C GLY A 61 -4.09 10.30 -5.28
N LEU A 62 -3.01 11.01 -4.92
CA LEU A 62 -1.65 10.66 -5.32
C LEU A 62 -1.20 9.31 -4.73
N LEU A 63 -1.56 9.03 -3.47
CA LEU A 63 -1.30 7.74 -2.81
C LEU A 63 -1.99 6.60 -3.58
N SER A 64 -3.28 6.77 -3.88
CA SER A 64 -4.08 5.77 -4.60
C SER A 64 -3.60 5.56 -6.04
N ALA A 65 -3.24 6.65 -6.74
CA ALA A 65 -2.70 6.58 -8.10
C ALA A 65 -1.32 5.89 -8.12
N GLY A 66 -0.45 6.19 -7.15
CA GLY A 66 0.85 5.52 -7.01
C GLY A 66 0.69 4.01 -6.76
N PHE A 67 -0.22 3.63 -5.88
CA PHE A 67 -0.55 2.22 -5.64
C PHE A 67 -1.12 1.54 -6.90
N ALA A 68 -2.06 2.19 -7.58
CA ALA A 68 -2.64 1.69 -8.82
C ALA A 68 -1.58 1.49 -9.91
N LEU A 69 -0.59 2.39 -10.02
CA LEU A 69 0.54 2.24 -10.93
C LEU A 69 1.39 1.00 -10.62
N CYS A 70 1.66 0.71 -9.34
CA CYS A 70 2.36 -0.51 -8.94
C CYS A 70 1.61 -1.79 -9.33
N VAL A 71 0.27 -1.76 -9.29
CA VAL A 71 -0.56 -2.86 -9.80
C VAL A 71 -0.48 -2.91 -11.33
N LEU A 72 -0.84 -1.81 -12.00
CA LEU A 72 -0.95 -1.69 -13.46
C LEU A 72 0.36 -1.92 -14.21
N GLN A 73 1.49 -1.74 -13.55
CA GLN A 73 2.81 -2.11 -14.05
C GLN A 73 2.85 -3.48 -14.73
N ALA A 74 2.12 -4.46 -14.20
CA ALA A 74 2.19 -5.82 -14.71
C ALA A 74 1.69 -5.95 -16.17
N TRP A 75 0.94 -4.95 -16.66
CA TRP A 75 0.46 -4.85 -18.05
C TRP A 75 1.34 -3.97 -18.95
N ILE A 76 2.25 -3.17 -18.38
CA ILE A 76 3.06 -2.18 -19.11
C ILE A 76 4.41 -2.82 -19.48
N PRO A 77 4.99 -2.54 -20.67
CA PRO A 77 6.31 -3.08 -21.05
C PRO A 77 7.44 -2.55 -20.16
N VAL A 78 7.42 -1.26 -19.79
CA VAL A 78 8.45 -0.61 -18.95
C VAL A 78 8.13 -0.78 -17.46
N ARG A 79 8.24 -2.02 -16.99
CA ARG A 79 7.74 -2.45 -15.67
C ARG A 79 8.41 -1.70 -14.51
N TRP A 80 9.74 -1.60 -14.50
CA TRP A 80 10.51 -0.98 -13.42
C TRP A 80 10.21 0.52 -13.25
N LEU A 81 9.98 1.22 -14.36
CA LEU A 81 9.67 2.65 -14.34
C LEU A 81 8.30 2.90 -13.72
N ALA A 82 7.30 2.07 -14.05
CA ALA A 82 5.99 2.13 -13.42
C ALA A 82 6.07 1.87 -11.90
N THR A 83 6.91 0.94 -11.43
CA THR A 83 7.16 0.74 -9.99
C THR A 83 7.75 1.99 -9.36
N ALA A 84 8.82 2.53 -9.96
CA ALA A 84 9.56 3.65 -9.41
C ALA A 84 8.68 4.89 -9.29
N VAL A 85 7.90 5.20 -10.34
CA VAL A 85 6.93 6.30 -10.34
C VAL A 85 5.81 6.05 -9.34
N GLY A 86 5.31 4.82 -9.22
CA GLY A 86 4.30 4.45 -8.22
C GLY A 86 4.79 4.64 -6.78
N VAL A 87 6.00 4.18 -6.47
CA VAL A 87 6.66 4.37 -5.16
C VAL A 87 6.92 5.84 -4.87
N ALA A 88 7.38 6.60 -5.86
CA ALA A 88 7.57 8.05 -5.75
C ALA A 88 6.24 8.77 -5.49
N GLY A 89 5.16 8.39 -6.18
CA GLY A 89 3.81 8.92 -5.97
C GLY A 89 3.26 8.63 -4.57
N MET A 90 3.39 7.37 -4.11
CA MET A 90 2.98 6.98 -2.76
C MET A 90 3.77 7.75 -1.69
N SER A 91 5.10 7.81 -1.80
CA SER A 91 5.93 8.51 -0.81
C SER A 91 5.65 10.01 -0.78
N ALA A 92 5.45 10.63 -1.95
CA ALA A 92 5.02 12.02 -2.09
C ALA A 92 3.63 12.28 -1.50
N GLY A 93 2.70 11.33 -1.65
CA GLY A 93 1.35 11.38 -1.09
C GLY A 93 1.36 11.31 0.43
N ILE A 94 2.13 10.38 1.01
CA ILE A 94 2.32 10.27 2.47
C ILE A 94 2.91 11.56 3.02
N ALA A 95 4.01 12.05 2.45
CA ALA A 95 4.71 13.24 2.93
C ALA A 95 3.83 14.50 2.95
N ARG A 96 2.83 14.60 2.06
CA ARG A 96 1.93 15.75 1.91
C ARG A 96 0.52 15.48 2.39
N PHE A 97 0.28 14.39 3.12
CA PHE A 97 -1.09 13.96 3.44
C PHE A 97 -1.83 14.94 4.33
N TYR A 98 -1.11 15.57 5.27
CA TYR A 98 -1.63 16.57 6.20
C TYR A 98 -1.20 17.98 5.80
N ASP A 99 -2.07 18.96 6.06
CA ASP A 99 -1.84 20.32 5.59
C ASP A 99 -0.68 21.03 6.31
N ARG A 100 -0.62 21.04 7.66
CA ARG A 100 0.38 21.86 8.39
C ARG A 100 0.85 21.38 9.77
N TRP A 101 0.04 20.62 10.52
CA TRP A 101 0.23 20.51 11.98
C TRP A 101 1.09 19.32 12.43
N VAL A 102 0.99 18.15 11.77
CA VAL A 102 1.84 16.99 12.05
C VAL A 102 2.16 16.29 10.75
N GLN A 103 3.43 16.29 10.37
CA GLN A 103 3.89 15.61 9.15
C GLN A 103 4.40 14.21 9.48
N PRO A 104 4.07 13.19 8.68
CA PRO A 104 4.67 11.88 8.82
C PRO A 104 6.16 11.95 8.49
N ASN A 105 6.95 11.04 9.07
CA ASN A 105 8.37 10.96 8.81
C ASN A 105 8.59 10.58 7.32
N PRO A 106 9.28 11.42 6.52
CA PRO A 106 9.42 11.20 5.08
C PRO A 106 10.26 9.97 4.75
N ILE A 107 11.27 9.64 5.57
CA ILE A 107 12.11 8.46 5.40
C ILE A 107 11.26 7.20 5.61
N ALA A 108 10.48 7.17 6.69
CA ALA A 108 9.56 6.07 6.95
C ALA A 108 8.52 5.94 5.82
N GLY A 109 7.95 7.06 5.35
CA GLY A 109 7.01 7.08 4.23
C GLY A 109 7.62 6.52 2.93
N PHE A 110 8.88 6.85 2.63
CA PHE A 110 9.60 6.30 1.48
C PHE A 110 9.86 4.80 1.62
N LEU A 111 10.33 4.35 2.79
CA LEU A 111 10.59 2.92 3.04
C LEU A 111 9.31 2.08 2.96
N LEU A 112 8.23 2.54 3.59
CA LEU A 112 6.92 1.89 3.55
C LEU A 112 6.39 1.81 2.10
N SER A 113 6.49 2.91 1.35
CA SER A 113 6.11 2.96 -0.07
C SER A 113 6.95 2.01 -0.92
N GLY A 114 8.25 1.94 -0.67
CA GLY A 114 9.16 1.05 -1.38
C GLY A 114 8.82 -0.42 -1.15
N ILE A 115 8.66 -0.84 0.10
CA ILE A 115 8.29 -2.21 0.46
C ILE A 115 6.95 -2.58 -0.18
N LEU A 116 5.91 -1.77 0.05
CA LEU A 116 4.59 -2.05 -0.48
C LEU A 116 4.57 -2.06 -2.01
N GLY A 117 5.23 -1.09 -2.65
CA GLY A 117 5.29 -0.96 -4.10
C GLY A 117 5.98 -2.16 -4.73
N VAL A 118 7.17 -2.54 -4.26
CA VAL A 118 7.92 -3.69 -4.78
C VAL A 118 7.14 -4.99 -4.61
N THR A 119 6.56 -5.23 -3.42
CA THR A 119 5.77 -6.43 -3.15
C THR A 119 4.52 -6.48 -4.04
N THR A 120 3.80 -5.37 -4.17
CA THR A 120 2.59 -5.27 -5.01
C THR A 120 2.92 -5.56 -6.47
N SER A 121 3.97 -4.94 -7.00
CA SER A 121 4.45 -5.14 -8.36
C SER A 121 4.88 -6.57 -8.64
N TYR A 122 5.52 -7.21 -7.67
CA TYR A 122 5.90 -8.62 -7.74
C TYR A 122 4.65 -9.52 -7.81
N LEU A 123 3.70 -9.36 -6.86
CA LEU A 123 2.46 -10.14 -6.83
C LEU A 123 1.64 -9.94 -8.11
N ALA A 124 1.47 -8.71 -8.58
CA ALA A 124 0.72 -8.39 -9.79
C ALA A 124 1.32 -9.10 -11.02
N THR A 125 2.65 -9.16 -11.10
CA THR A 125 3.34 -9.89 -12.16
C THR A 125 3.05 -11.39 -12.11
N VAL A 126 3.22 -12.00 -10.93
CA VAL A 126 3.00 -13.44 -10.75
C VAL A 126 1.55 -13.80 -11.05
N ALA A 127 0.60 -13.00 -10.56
CA ALA A 127 -0.83 -13.19 -10.80
C ALA A 127 -1.18 -13.13 -12.30
N LEU A 128 -0.62 -12.16 -13.05
CA LEU A 128 -0.84 -12.08 -14.50
C LEU A 128 -0.21 -13.24 -15.26
N ARG A 129 1.01 -13.66 -14.90
CA ARG A 129 1.65 -14.83 -15.50
C ARG A 129 0.79 -16.08 -15.29
N ALA A 130 0.35 -16.33 -14.05
CA ALA A 130 -0.53 -17.45 -13.73
C ALA A 130 -1.84 -17.42 -14.52
N ARG A 131 -2.47 -16.24 -14.68
CA ARG A 131 -3.68 -16.08 -15.49
C ARG A 131 -3.46 -16.37 -16.97
N ARG A 132 -2.32 -15.99 -17.54
CA ARG A 132 -1.97 -16.29 -18.94
C ARG A 132 -1.69 -17.78 -19.14
N THR A 133 -0.96 -18.42 -18.23
CA THR A 133 -0.66 -19.86 -18.30
C THR A 133 -1.92 -20.71 -18.16
N LYS A 134 -2.85 -20.38 -17.25
CA LYS A 134 -4.12 -21.10 -17.13
C LYS A 134 -4.98 -21.07 -18.40
N ARG A 135 -4.92 -19.99 -19.19
CA ARG A 135 -5.65 -19.92 -20.47
C ARG A 135 -5.08 -20.87 -21.53
N LEU A 136 -3.80 -21.26 -21.42
CA LEU A 136 -3.14 -22.12 -22.40
C LEU A 136 -3.37 -23.61 -22.14
N THR A 137 -3.78 -24.01 -20.93
CA THR A 137 -4.02 -25.42 -20.56
C THR A 137 -5.46 -25.89 -20.85
N ILE A 138 -6.37 -25.01 -21.26
CA ILE A 138 -7.79 -25.35 -21.53
C ILE A 138 -8.03 -25.56 -23.05
N HIS A 139 -6.98 -25.81 -23.82
CA HIS A 139 -7.03 -26.23 -25.23
C HIS A 139 -6.30 -27.55 -25.40
#